data_AF-A0A1I7SZM3-F1
#
_entry.id   AF-A0A1I7SZM3-F1
#
_cell.length_a   1.000
_cell.length_b   1.000
_cell.length_c   1.000
_cell.angle_alpha   90.00
_cell.angle_beta   90.00
_cell.angle_gamma   90.00
#
_symmetry.space_group_name_H-M   'P 1'
#
loop_
_entity.id
_entity.type
_entity.pdbx_description
1 polymer ?
#
loop_
_entity_poly.entity_id
_entity_poly.type
_entity_poly.pdbx_seq_one_letter_code
_entity_poly.pdbx_strand_id
1 'polypeptide(L)' 'MDDDVKKLIREVLQKRVGSRPGHFMPSSLLDSQLATLEMPADDEMNVIVIDANQDDVDEIVNSIVSVLKL' A
#
# COMPACT_ATOMS: atom_id res chain seq x y z
N MET A 1 13.89 -4.43 -3.17
CA MET A 1 13.05 -3.39 -3.78
C MET A 1 13.91 -2.16 -3.95
N ASP A 2 14.01 -1.64 -5.16
CA ASP A 2 14.86 -0.48 -5.50
C ASP A 2 14.40 0.76 -4.71
N ASP A 3 15.33 1.63 -4.31
CA ASP A 3 15.04 2.86 -3.56
C ASP A 3 14.15 3.81 -4.35
N ASP A 4 14.26 3.79 -5.69
CA ASP A 4 13.40 4.56 -6.58
C ASP A 4 11.93 4.11 -6.52
N VAL A 5 11.68 2.81 -6.35
CA VAL A 5 10.31 2.26 -6.23
C VAL A 5 9.69 2.67 -4.90
N LYS A 6 10.47 2.67 -3.80
CA LYS A 6 10.00 3.14 -2.49
C LYS A 6 9.59 4.62 -2.52
N LYS A 7 10.34 5.44 -3.25
CA LYS A 7 10.03 6.87 -3.41
C LYS A 7 8.72 7.09 -4.17
N LEU A 8 8.50 6.36 -5.27
CA LEU A 8 7.27 6.47 -6.05
C LEU A 8 6.03 6.10 -5.23
N ILE A 9 6.11 5.02 -4.44
CA ILE A 9 5.03 4.58 -3.55
C ILE A 9 4.71 5.60 -2.47
N ARG A 10 5.73 6.23 -1.90
CA ARG A 10 5.56 7.28 -0.89
C ARG A 10 4.74 8.45 -1.41
N GLU A 11 5.01 8.91 -2.64
CA GLU A 11 4.29 10.04 -3.24
C GLU A 11 2.81 9.72 -3.46
N VAL A 12 2.51 8.50 -3.96
CA VAL A 12 1.13 8.01 -4.13
C VAL A 12 0.40 7.95 -2.79
N LEU A 13 1.04 7.39 -1.75
CA LEU A 13 0.45 7.27 -0.42
C LEU A 13 0.23 8.63 0.23
N GLN A 14 1.16 9.58 0.09
CA GLN A 14 1.01 10.94 0.63
C GLN A 14 -0.21 11.65 0.04
N LYS A 15 -0.41 11.56 -1.28
CA LYS A 15 -1.58 12.13 -1.97
C LYS A 15 -2.88 11.52 -1.44
N ARG A 16 -2.94 10.19 -1.29
CA ARG A 16 -4.13 9.47 -0.83
C ARG A 16 -4.47 9.73 0.63
N VAL A 17 -3.48 9.66 1.51
CA VAL A 17 -3.67 9.89 2.95
C VAL A 17 -4.05 11.34 3.21
N GLY A 18 -3.44 12.31 2.53
CA GLY A 18 -3.72 13.73 2.70
C GLY A 18 -5.10 14.19 2.18
N SER A 19 -5.73 13.42 1.29
CA SER A 19 -7.01 13.78 0.67
C SER A 19 -8.25 13.33 1.48
N ARG A 20 -8.07 12.61 2.61
CA ARG A 20 -9.17 12.07 3.42
C ARG A 20 -9.57 13.02 4.58
N PRO A 21 -10.77 13.61 4.62
CA PRO A 21 -11.18 14.48 5.73
C PRO A 21 -11.35 13.68 7.05
N GLY A 22 -10.95 14.26 8.19
CA GLY A 22 -11.14 13.67 9.53
C GLY A 22 -9.98 12.80 10.05
N HIS A 23 -8.74 13.22 9.85
CA HIS A 23 -7.55 12.37 10.06
C HIS A 23 -7.39 11.80 11.47
N PHE A 24 -7.42 10.46 11.57
CA PHE A 24 -6.82 9.69 12.66
C PHE A 24 -5.30 9.51 12.48
N MET A 25 -4.80 9.57 11.23
CA MET A 25 -3.38 9.43 10.89
C MET A 25 -2.91 10.62 10.03
N PRO A 26 -2.08 11.53 10.57
CA PRO A 26 -1.50 12.62 9.77
C PRO A 26 -0.49 12.08 8.75
N SER A 27 -0.40 12.73 7.59
CA SER A 27 0.50 12.36 6.49
C SER A 27 2.00 12.39 6.89
N SER A 28 2.36 13.14 7.93
CA SER A 28 3.70 13.17 8.51
C SER A 28 4.16 11.84 9.13
N LEU A 29 3.25 10.90 9.41
CA LEU A 29 3.59 9.57 9.92
C LEU A 29 3.97 8.57 8.82
N LEU A 30 3.82 8.92 7.54
CA LEU A 30 4.05 7.99 6.45
C LEU A 30 5.50 7.48 6.43
N ASP A 31 6.46 8.32 6.80
CA ASP A 31 7.90 8.01 6.85
C ASP A 31 8.19 6.91 7.86
N SER A 32 7.66 7.04 9.07
CA SER A 32 7.88 6.07 10.13
C SER A 32 7.18 4.75 9.83
N GLN A 33 6.00 4.79 9.21
CA GLN A 33 5.29 3.58 8.76
C GLN A 33 6.11 2.84 7.69
N LEU A 34 6.61 3.54 6.66
CA LEU A 34 7.43 2.92 5.61
C LEU A 34 8.79 2.42 6.13
N ALA A 35 9.38 3.11 7.12
CA ALA A 35 10.61 2.67 7.75
C ALA A 35 10.41 1.42 8.64
N THR A 36 9.22 1.26 9.21
CA THR A 36 8.86 0.10 10.07
C THR A 36 8.34 -1.08 9.25
N LEU A 37 7.91 -0.85 8.00
CA LEU A 37 7.35 -1.88 7.14
C LEU A 37 8.40 -2.94 6.77
N GLU A 38 8.19 -4.15 7.27
CA GLU A 38 8.94 -5.34 6.89
C GLU A 38 8.17 -6.10 5.82
N MET A 39 8.86 -6.52 4.75
CA MET A 39 8.25 -7.39 3.75
C MET A 39 8.10 -8.79 4.33
N PRO A 40 6.97 -9.46 4.08
CA PRO A 40 6.79 -10.85 4.48
C PRO A 40 7.93 -11.73 3.95
N ALA A 41 8.41 -12.62 4.80
CA ALA A 41 9.47 -13.57 4.47
C ALA A 41 8.95 -14.72 3.60
N ASP A 42 9.86 -15.43 2.91
CA ASP A 42 9.52 -16.52 2.00
C ASP A 42 8.81 -17.70 2.69
N ASP A 43 8.94 -17.83 4.02
CA ASP A 43 8.29 -18.85 4.83
C ASP A 43 6.90 -18.44 5.36
N GLU A 44 6.48 -17.19 5.12
CA GLU A 44 5.14 -16.70 5.44
C GLU A 44 4.12 -17.05 4.33
N MET A 45 3.72 -18.31 4.30
CA MET A 45 2.94 -18.91 3.21
C MET A 45 1.52 -18.35 2.99
N ASN A 46 0.95 -17.61 3.95
CA ASN A 46 -0.44 -17.15 3.91
C ASN A 46 -0.55 -15.64 3.62
N VAL A 47 0.32 -15.13 2.74
CA VAL A 47 0.38 -13.72 2.35
C VAL A 47 0.04 -13.56 0.88
N ILE A 48 -0.85 -12.61 0.59
CA ILE A 48 -1.16 -12.18 -0.77
C ILE A 48 -0.75 -10.71 -0.90
N VAL A 49 0.11 -10.42 -1.88
CA VAL A 49 0.52 -9.04 -2.19
C VAL A 49 -0.38 -8.50 -3.30
N ILE A 50 -1.04 -7.37 -3.04
CA ILE A 50 -1.86 -6.64 -4.01
C ILE A 50 -1.22 -5.29 -4.26
N ASP A 51 -1.07 -4.93 -5.54
CA ASP A 51 -0.56 -3.62 -5.92
C ASP A 51 -1.61 -2.54 -5.65
N ALA A 52 -1.28 -1.59 -4.78
CA ALA A 52 -2.13 -0.47 -4.45
C ALA A 52 -1.90 0.76 -5.35
N ASN A 53 -0.98 0.71 -6.32
CA ASN A 53 -0.66 1.87 -7.18
C ASN A 53 -1.66 2.10 -8.32
N GLN A 54 -2.72 1.30 -8.43
CA GLN A 54 -3.77 1.49 -9.44
C GLN A 54 -4.61 2.72 -9.13
N ASP A 55 -4.88 3.57 -10.13
CA ASP A 55 -5.64 4.81 -9.97
C ASP A 55 -7.14 4.55 -9.71
N ASP A 56 -7.67 3.45 -10.22
CA ASP A 56 -9.06 3.02 -10.00
C ASP A 56 -9.17 2.06 -8.80
N VAL A 57 -10.11 2.32 -7.91
CA VAL A 57 -10.39 1.47 -6.74
C VAL A 57 -11.02 0.14 -7.17
N ASP A 58 -11.82 0.13 -8.23
CA ASP A 58 -12.51 -1.08 -8.69
C ASP A 58 -11.51 -2.10 -9.24
N GLU A 59 -10.43 -1.67 -9.86
CA GLU A 59 -9.32 -2.53 -10.30
C GLU A 59 -8.62 -3.23 -9.12
N ILE A 60 -8.40 -2.50 -8.02
CA ILE A 60 -7.82 -3.05 -6.79
C ILE A 60 -8.79 -4.08 -6.19
N VAL A 61 -10.08 -3.76 -6.11
CA VAL A 61 -11.10 -4.68 -5.59
C VAL A 61 -11.18 -5.95 -6.43
N ASN A 62 -11.19 -5.83 -7.75
CA ASN A 62 -11.22 -6.98 -8.66
C ASN A 62 -9.98 -7.87 -8.48
N SER A 63 -8.80 -7.28 -8.29
CA SER A 63 -7.57 -8.01 -8.01
C SER A 63 -7.68 -8.83 -6.71
N ILE A 64 -8.26 -8.25 -5.66
CA ILE A 64 -8.49 -8.92 -4.39
C ILE A 64 -9.47 -10.10 -4.56
N VAL A 65 -10.63 -9.85 -5.17
CA VAL A 65 -11.68 -10.87 -5.39
C VAL A 65 -11.13 -12.04 -6.19
N SER A 66 -10.38 -11.76 -7.27
CA SER A 66 -9.79 -12.78 -8.13
C SER A 66 -8.82 -13.70 -7.38
N VAL A 67 -8.01 -13.16 -6.47
CA VAL A 67 -7.03 -14.00 -5.74
C VAL A 67 -7.71 -14.79 -4.62
N LEU A 68 -8.75 -14.24 -4.00
CA LEU A 68 -9.53 -14.93 -2.97
C LEU A 68 -10.47 -16.01 -3.53
N LYS A 69 -10.59 -16.11 -4.86
CA LYS A 69 -11.52 -17.03 -5.56
C LYS A 69 -12.97 -16.84 -5.12
N LEU A 70 -13.36 -15.59 -4.83
CA LEU A 70 -14.72 -15.18 -4.53
C LEU A 70 -15.52 -14.85 -5.79
#